data_AF-A0A935YZA3-F1
#
_entry.id   AF-A0A935YZA3-F1
#
_cell.length_a   1.000
_cell.length_b   1.000
_cell.length_c   1.000
_cell.angle_alpha   90.00
_cell.angle_beta   90.00
_cell.angle_gamma   90.00
#
_symmetry.space_group_name_H-M   'P 1'
#
loop_
_entity.id
_entity.type
_entity.pdbx_description
1 polymer ?
#
loop_
_entity_poly.entity_id
_entity_poly.type
_entity_poly.pdbx_seq_one_letter_code
_entity_poly.pdbx_strand_id
1 'polypeptide(L)' 'MARLNRLCPVGIPQHIVQRGNNRQVCFNGDEDMAAYAGWLKEFSAKFPKSGVRVKIKF' A
#
# COMPACT_ATOMS: atom_id res chain seq x y z
N MET A 1 3.16 -18.89 -9.45
CA MET A 1 2.63 -18.25 -10.68
C MET A 1 2.76 -16.74 -10.53
N ALA A 2 3.31 -16.03 -11.52
CA ALA A 2 3.45 -14.59 -11.45
C ALA A 2 2.07 -13.92 -11.45
N ARG A 3 1.86 -12.94 -10.58
CA ARG A 3 0.64 -12.13 -10.59
C ARG A 3 0.75 -11.09 -11.70
N LEU A 4 -0.35 -10.84 -12.41
CA LEU A 4 -0.42 -9.76 -13.37
C LEU A 4 -0.18 -8.41 -12.67
N ASN A 5 0.44 -7.46 -13.36
CA ASN A 5 0.57 -6.11 -12.83
C ASN A 5 -0.82 -5.49 -12.61
N ARG A 6 -0.98 -4.80 -11.49
CA ARG A 6 -2.22 -4.07 -11.19
C ARG A 6 -2.31 -2.85 -12.11
N LEU A 7 -3.50 -2.61 -12.66
CA LEU A 7 -3.80 -1.39 -13.40
C LEU A 7 -3.68 -0.19 -12.45
N CYS A 8 -2.81 0.75 -12.76
CA CYS A 8 -2.45 1.85 -11.85
C CYS A 8 -2.33 3.18 -12.62
N PRO A 9 -3.45 3.73 -13.09
CA PRO A 9 -3.46 4.94 -13.92
C PRO A 9 -3.11 6.20 -13.13
N VAL A 10 -2.37 7.10 -13.78
CA VAL A 10 -1.92 8.39 -13.21
C VAL A 10 -3.11 9.26 -12.82
N GLY A 11 -3.07 9.77 -11.59
CA GLY A 11 -4.03 10.74 -11.05
C GLY A 11 -5.26 10.09 -10.42
N ILE A 12 -5.35 8.76 -10.46
CA ILE A 12 -6.48 8.01 -9.89
C ILE A 12 -6.07 7.40 -8.54
N PRO A 13 -6.74 7.76 -7.44
CA PRO A 13 -6.44 7.20 -6.14
C PRO A 13 -6.69 5.69 -6.14
N GLN A 14 -5.76 4.93 -5.57
CA GLN A 14 -5.89 3.48 -5.43
C GLN A 14 -6.15 3.15 -3.97
N HIS A 15 -7.10 2.23 -3.75
CA HIS A 15 -7.36 1.68 -2.43
C HIS A 15 -6.47 0.44 -2.22
N ILE A 16 -5.64 0.46 -1.17
CA ILE A 16 -4.71 -0.62 -0.85
C ILE A 16 -5.23 -1.36 0.38
N VAL A 17 -5.42 -2.67 0.27
CA VAL A 17 -5.81 -3.54 1.39
C VAL A 17 -4.68 -4.53 1.65
N GLN A 18 -4.18 -4.53 2.88
CA GLN A 18 -3.16 -5.48 3.33
C GLN A 18 -3.84 -6.77 3.82
N ARG A 19 -3.32 -7.92 3.41
CA ARG A 19 -3.74 -9.23 3.92
C ARG A 19 -2.51 -10.04 4.29
N GLY A 20 -2.51 -10.60 5.49
CA GLY A 20 -1.45 -11.46 5.96
C GLY A 20 -1.43 -12.76 5.18
N ASN A 21 -0.24 -13.35 5.07
CA ASN A 21 -0.08 -14.64 4.42
C ASN A 21 -0.94 -15.68 5.13
N ASN A 22 -1.66 -16.52 4.38
CA ASN A 22 -2.57 -17.53 4.95
C ASN A 22 -3.56 -16.98 6.01
N ARG A 23 -4.05 -15.74 5.85
CA ARG A 23 -4.96 -15.06 6.79
C ARG A 23 -4.35 -14.77 8.17
N GLN A 24 -3.03 -14.81 8.28
CA GLN A 24 -2.34 -14.36 9.48
C GLN A 24 -2.57 -12.87 9.73
N VAL A 25 -2.29 -12.45 10.96
CA VAL A 25 -2.35 -11.05 11.38
C VAL A 25 -1.36 -10.23 10.54
N CYS A 26 -1.81 -9.08 10.02
CA CYS A 26 -0.97 -8.21 9.18
C CYS A 26 -0.03 -7.33 10.01
N PHE A 27 -0.51 -6.88 11.17
CA PHE A 27 0.16 -5.96 12.07
C PHE A 27 0.01 -6.51 13.48
N ASN A 28 1.13 -6.73 14.16
CA ASN A 28 1.16 -7.29 15.50
C ASN A 28 1.00 -6.21 16.59
N GLY A 29 1.07 -4.93 16.19
CA GLY A 29 0.80 -3.76 17.03
C GLY A 29 0.83 -2.44 16.26
N ASP A 30 0.70 -1.34 16.99
CA ASP A 30 0.66 0.02 16.42
C ASP A 30 1.97 0.42 15.74
N GLU A 31 3.10 -0.10 16.23
CA GLU A 31 4.43 0.14 15.66
C GLU A 31 4.53 -0.37 14.22
N ASP A 32 4.01 -1.57 13.95
CA ASP A 32 3.99 -2.15 12.60
C ASP A 32 3.12 -1.33 11.66
N MET A 33 1.99 -0.84 12.17
CA MET A 33 1.06 0.01 11.42
C MET A 33 1.71 1.36 11.09
N ALA A 34 2.40 1.97 12.04
CA ALA A 34 3.12 3.22 11.86
C ALA A 34 4.28 3.08 10.86
N ALA A 35 5.06 2.01 10.97
CA ALA A 35 6.13 1.70 10.02
C ALA A 35 5.59 1.51 8.60
N TYR A 36 4.51 0.74 8.44
CA TYR A 36 3.85 0.52 7.17
C TYR A 36 3.33 1.81 6.54
N ALA A 37 2.68 2.68 7.33
CA ALA A 37 2.22 3.99 6.86
C ALA A 37 3.39 4.89 6.44
N GLY A 38 4.51 4.84 7.17
CA GLY A 38 5.76 5.53 6.83
C GLY A 38 6.30 5.09 5.47
N TRP A 39 6.39 3.78 5.22
CA TRP A 39 6.82 3.25 3.93
C TRP A 39 5.87 3.62 2.80
N LEU A 40 4.56 3.56 3.01
CA LEU A 40 3.59 3.99 1.98
C LEU A 40 3.81 5.46 1.58
N LYS A 41 4.12 6.33 2.54
CA LYS A 41 4.44 7.73 2.27
C LYS A 41 5.75 7.86 1.48
N GLU A 42 6.80 7.17 1.91
CA GLU A 42 8.11 7.21 1.24
C GLU A 42 8.00 6.73 -0.22
N PHE A 43 7.34 5.59 -0.45
CA PHE A 43 7.19 5.03 -1.77
C PHE A 43 6.23 5.82 -2.66
N SER A 44 5.23 6.49 -2.08
CA SER A 44 4.40 7.44 -2.82
C SER A 44 5.21 8.61 -3.39
N ALA A 45 6.25 9.06 -2.68
CA ALA A 45 7.16 10.10 -3.18
C ALA A 45 8.17 9.56 -4.20
N LYS A 46 8.71 8.36 -3.95
CA LYS A 46 9.71 7.71 -4.81
C LYS A 46 9.17 7.27 -6.17
N PHE A 47 7.89 6.90 -6.22
CA PHE A 47 7.23 6.39 -7.43
C PHE A 47 6.04 7.26 -7.87
N PRO A 48 6.28 8.50 -8.33
CA PRO A 48 5.21 9.43 -8.71
C PRO A 48 4.48 9.04 -10.00
N LYS A 49 5.06 8.14 -10.81
CA LYS A 49 4.61 7.74 -12.16
C LYS A 49 3.24 7.05 -12.21
N SER A 50 2.58 6.88 -11.08
CA SER A 50 1.25 6.28 -10.99
C SER A 50 0.20 7.26 -10.50
N GLY A 51 0.56 8.52 -10.14
CA GLY A 51 -0.36 9.53 -9.60
C GLY A 51 -1.34 8.99 -8.54
N VAL A 52 -0.93 7.91 -7.85
CA VAL A 52 -1.74 7.23 -6.87
C VAL A 52 -1.69 8.08 -5.63
N ARG A 53 -2.73 8.86 -5.43
CA ARG A 53 -3.02 9.38 -4.11
C ARG A 53 -3.46 8.19 -3.26
N VAL A 54 -2.52 7.56 -2.57
CA VAL A 54 -2.80 6.46 -1.64
C VAL A 54 -3.64 7.06 -0.52
N LYS A 55 -4.95 6.83 -0.55
CA LYS A 55 -5.80 7.11 0.61
C LYS A 55 -5.62 5.96 1.58
N ILE A 56 -4.73 6.17 2.55
CA ILE A 56 -4.62 5.30 3.72
C ILE A 56 -5.83 5.63 4.58
N LYS A 57 -6.87 4.80 4.51
CA LYS A 57 -7.94 4.78 5.50
C LYS A 57 -7.59 3.68 6.50
N PHE A 58 -7.45 4.07 7.76
CA PHE A 58 -7.50 3.16 8.89
C PHE A 58 -8.95 2.86 9.22
#